data_AF-A0A3D3XYP2-F1
#
_entry.id   AF-A0A3D3XYP2-F1
#
_cell.length_a   1.000
_cell.length_b   1.000
_cell.length_c   1.000
_cell.angle_alpha   90.00
_cell.angle_beta   90.00
_cell.angle_gamma   90.00
#
_symmetry.space_group_name_H-M   'P 1'
#
loop_
_entity.id
_entity.type
_entity.pdbx_description
1 polymer ?
#
loop_
_entity_poly.entity_id
_entity_poly.type
_entity_poly.pdbx_seq_one_letter_code
_entity_poly.pdbx_strand_id
1 'polypeptide(L)' 'MKKLVCTGGGSAGHVIPTLPIMEYLIARSWQVVYVGSTSGLEERLVKPL' A
#
# COMPACT_ATOMS: atom_id res chain seq x y z
N MET A 1 5.13 -8.89 -16.59
CA MET A 1 4.53 -8.73 -15.24
C MET A 1 4.26 -7.27 -14.99
N LYS A 2 3.07 -6.91 -14.49
CA LYS A 2 2.74 -5.51 -14.17
C LYS A 2 3.07 -5.24 -12.69
N LYS A 3 3.63 -4.06 -12.42
CA LYS A 3 4.11 -3.67 -11.09
C LYS A 3 3.58 -2.28 -10.71
N LEU A 4 3.12 -2.14 -9.48
CA LEU A 4 2.77 -0.88 -8.86
C LEU A 4 3.76 -0.62 -7.71
N VAL A 5 4.32 0.59 -7.67
CA VAL A 5 5.04 1.08 -6.51
C VAL A 5 4.25 2.23 -5.92
N CYS A 6 3.75 2.04 -4.72
CA CYS A 6 3.11 3.08 -3.92
C CYS A 6 4.16 3.65 -2.96
N THR A 7 4.18 4.96 -2.82
CA THR A 7 4.96 5.65 -1.79
C THR A 7 4.09 6.71 -1.15
N GLY A 8 4.24 6.87 0.16
CA GLY A 8 3.40 7.75 0.95
C GLY A 8 3.53 7.44 2.44
N GLY A 9 3.15 8.39 3.28
CA GLY A 9 3.20 8.21 4.73
C GLY A 9 2.92 9.51 5.49
N GLY A 10 3.01 9.43 6.81
CA GLY A 10 2.91 10.55 7.74
C GLY A 10 1.51 10.74 8.32
N SER A 11 0.44 10.51 7.56
CA SER A 11 -0.93 10.56 8.10
C SER A 11 -1.88 9.58 7.41
N ALA A 12 -2.97 9.24 8.10
CA ALA A 12 -4.02 8.37 7.57
C ALA A 12 -4.59 8.88 6.23
N GLY A 13 -4.62 10.20 6.02
CA GLY A 13 -5.12 10.82 4.79
C GLY A 13 -4.28 10.51 3.55
N HIS A 14 -3.00 10.16 3.69
CA HIS A 14 -2.15 9.72 2.58
C HIS A 14 -2.12 8.21 2.41
N VAL A 15 -2.37 7.44 3.48
CA VAL A 15 -2.25 5.98 3.47
C VAL A 15 -3.56 5.32 3.06
N ILE A 16 -4.67 5.66 3.72
CA ILE A 16 -5.98 5.00 3.54
C ILE A 16 -6.46 5.03 2.08
N PRO A 17 -6.36 6.14 1.33
CA PRO A 17 -6.83 6.18 -0.06
C PRO A 17 -6.08 5.24 -1.00
N THR A 18 -4.86 4.80 -0.64
CA THR A 18 -4.06 3.89 -1.47
C THR A 18 -4.45 2.42 -1.31
N LEU A 19 -5.00 2.03 -0.15
CA LEU A 19 -5.35 0.64 0.19
C LEU A 19 -6.31 -0.02 -0.83
N PRO A 20 -7.47 0.57 -1.19
CA PRO A 20 -8.40 -0.09 -2.12
C PRO A 20 -7.81 -0.24 -3.53
N ILE A 21 -6.90 0.65 -3.94
CA ILE A 21 -6.19 0.54 -5.23
C ILE A 21 -5.20 -0.63 -5.18
N MET A 22 -4.46 -0.76 -4.08
CA MET A 22 -3.52 -1.87 -3.88
C MET A 22 -4.25 -3.22 -3.86
N GLU A 23 -5.32 -3.36 -3.06
CA GLU A 23 -6.14 -4.59 -3.01
C GLU A 23 -6.67 -4.99 -4.39
N TYR A 24 -7.23 -4.03 -5.13
CA TYR A 24 -7.77 -4.26 -6.46
C TYR A 24 -6.72 -4.80 -7.45
N LEU A 25 -5.48 -4.33 -7.34
CA LEU A 25 -4.37 -4.72 -8.22
C LEU A 25 -3.70 -6.02 -7.77
N ILE A 26 -3.58 -6.26 -6.46
CA ILE A 26 -3.17 -7.56 -5.89
C ILE A 26 -4.11 -8.66 -6.39
N ALA A 27 -5.43 -8.44 -6.34
CA ALA A 27 -6.44 -9.37 -6.85
C ALA A 27 -6.31 -9.65 -8.37
N ARG A 28 -5.59 -8.80 -9.11
CA ARG A 28 -5.30 -8.95 -10.55
C ARG A 28 -3.89 -9.47 -10.82
N SER A 29 -3.24 -10.05 -9.79
CA SER A 29 -1.89 -10.58 -9.85
C SER A 29 -0.84 -9.56 -10.27
N TRP A 30 -1.04 -8.29 -9.90
CA TRP A 30 0.03 -7.29 -9.99
C TRP A 30 0.99 -7.46 -8.83
N GLN A 31 2.27 -7.21 -9.08
CA GLN A 31 3.22 -7.03 -7.99
C GLN A 31 3.01 -5.64 -7.40
N VAL A 32 2.57 -5.57 -6.15
CA VAL A 32 2.41 -4.31 -5.41
C VAL A 32 3.54 -4.18 -4.40
N VAL A 33 4.19 -3.03 -4.37
CA VAL A 33 5.22 -2.68 -3.39
C VAL A 33 4.85 -1.34 -2.78
N TYR A 34 4.83 -1.27 -1.45
CA TYR A 34 4.63 -0.03 -0.72
C TYR A 34 5.95 0.40 -0.08
N VAL A 35 6.33 1.66 -0.28
CA VAL A 35 7.51 2.28 0.32
C VAL A 35 7.04 3.36 1.27
N GLY A 36 7.17 3.11 2.57
CA GLY A 36 6.76 4.02 3.63
C GLY A 36 7.38 3.63 4.96
N SER A 37 6.84 4.15 6.06
CA SER A 37 7.30 3.80 7.40
C SER A 37 7.11 2.31 7.68
N THR A 38 8.14 1.64 8.20
CA THR A 38 8.07 0.25 8.68
C THR A 38 7.58 0.15 10.12
N SER A 39 6.88 1.18 10.58
CA SER A 39 6.34 1.28 11.94
C SER A 39 5.08 2.14 11.92
N GLY A 40 4.26 2.03 12.95
CA GLY A 40 3.09 2.91 13.10
C GLY A 40 1.91 2.50 12.22
N LEU A 41 1.24 3.48 11.63
CA LEU A 41 -0.04 3.27 10.93
C LEU A 41 0.16 2.56 9.59
N GLU A 42 1.21 2.93 8.84
CA GLU A 42 1.56 2.30 7.57
C GLU A 42 1.78 0.79 7.73
N GLU A 43 2.59 0.38 8.71
CA GLU A 43 2.86 -1.05 8.93
C GLU A 43 1.57 -1.82 9.25
N ARG A 44 0.70 -1.27 10.12
CA ARG A 44 -0.53 -1.95 10.54
C ARG A 44 -1.55 -2.12 9.42
N LEU A 45 -1.60 -1.17 8.47
CA LEU A 45 -2.59 -1.19 7.40
C LEU A 45 -2.09 -1.88 6.14
N VAL A 46 -0.79 -1.76 5.83
CA VAL A 46 -0.24 -2.22 4.55
C VAL A 46 0.32 -3.64 4.62
N LYS A 47 0.94 -4.04 5.74
CA LYS A 47 1.55 -5.38 5.89
C LYS A 47 0.57 -6.55 5.74
N PRO A 48 -0.72 -6.43 6.12
CA PRO A 48 -1.70 -7.51 5.92
C PRO A 48 -2.25 -7.65 4.49
N LEU A 49 -1.96 -6.71 3.59
CA LEU A 49 -2.38 -6.74 2.19
C LEU A 49 -1.53 -7.68 1.34
#